data_AF-A0A9X8CY72-F1
#
_entry.id   AF-A0A9X8CY72-F1
#
_cell.length_a   1.000
_cell.length_b   1.000
_cell.length_c   1.000
_cell.angle_alpha   90.00
_cell.angle_beta   90.00
_cell.angle_gamma   90.00
#
_symmetry.space_group_name_H-M   'P 1'
#
loop_
_entity.id
_entity.type
_entity.pdbx_description
1 polymer ?
#
loop_
_entity_poly.entity_id
_entity_poly.type
_entity_poly.pdbx_seq_one_letter_code
_entity_poly.pdbx_strand_id
1 'polypeptide(L)'
;MQRMKQVLWVALMAAGLAGASAFAADRTERVTLGEGTTTLKGHVTGYDSVQYSLTAQPGQQLLIRLATSNPSNYLNVERSGMAEAVCQGALTGNTCSVRAETAADYVVDVFLMRNAARRGEQAEYTLSIEHGSAQPGPSAGAARDAAAKEAAAAAVAACKSALALKSGVNAVFVLPLSHVAAAGGYEVFLSLKGAQWLCTTDPRGNVNRVEQR
;
A
#
# COMPACT_ATOMS: atom_id res chain seq x y z
N MET A 1 38.82 49.61 73.37
CA MET A 1 39.16 48.18 73.15
C MET A 1 38.02 47.61 72.32
N GLN A 2 38.15 46.99 71.14
CA GLN A 2 39.27 46.43 70.41
C GLN A 2 38.80 46.27 68.94
N ARG A 3 39.68 46.63 67.99
CA ARG A 3 39.54 46.36 66.55
C ARG A 3 39.58 44.84 66.28
N MET A 4 39.35 44.48 65.01
CA MET A 4 39.74 43.23 64.32
C MET A 4 38.63 42.15 64.27
N LYS A 5 38.39 41.44 63.17
CA LYS A 5 39.08 41.30 61.89
C LYS A 5 38.09 40.64 60.91
N GLN A 6 38.11 41.07 59.65
CA GLN A 6 37.57 40.29 58.54
C GLN A 6 38.29 38.93 58.47
N VAL A 7 37.54 37.84 58.29
CA VAL A 7 38.06 36.59 57.73
C VAL A 7 37.07 36.10 56.68
N LEU A 8 37.56 36.14 55.44
CA LEU A 8 36.99 35.60 54.21
C LEU A 8 36.95 34.06 54.32
N TRP A 9 35.82 33.42 54.01
CA TRP A 9 35.80 31.99 53.64
C TRP A 9 34.88 31.77 52.43
N VAL A 10 35.55 31.65 51.28
CA VAL A 10 35.41 30.67 50.20
C VAL A 10 34.01 30.16 49.83
N ALA A 11 33.71 30.37 48.55
CA ALA A 11 32.59 29.87 47.77
C ALA A 11 32.34 28.35 47.89
N LEU A 12 31.06 27.99 47.95
CA LEU A 12 30.57 26.71 47.42
C LEU A 12 29.29 27.00 46.62
N MET A 13 29.47 27.41 45.36
CA MET A 13 28.40 27.52 44.39
C MET A 13 28.10 26.10 43.88
N ALA A 14 27.21 25.39 44.58
CA ALA A 14 26.73 24.09 44.16
C ALA A 14 25.20 24.10 44.24
N ALA A 15 24.54 24.48 43.14
CA ALA A 15 23.12 24.24 42.97
C ALA A 15 22.73 24.26 41.48
N GLY A 16 22.65 23.06 40.91
CA GLY A 16 21.69 22.72 39.86
C GLY A 16 21.92 23.28 38.47
N LEU A 17 22.74 22.60 37.66
CA LEU A 17 22.34 22.41 36.26
C LEU A 17 21.09 21.53 36.26
N ALA A 18 19.92 22.16 36.33
CA ALA A 18 18.70 21.53 35.88
C ALA A 18 18.87 21.30 34.36
N GLY A 19 19.27 20.09 33.97
CA GLY A 19 19.22 19.68 32.58
C GLY A 19 17.77 19.81 32.13
N ALA A 20 17.49 20.79 31.27
CA ALA A 20 16.24 20.81 30.53
C ALA A 20 16.19 19.50 29.74
N SER A 21 15.40 18.55 30.21
CA SER A 21 14.98 17.45 29.36
C SER A 21 14.17 18.09 28.24
N ALA A 22 14.79 18.26 27.07
CA ALA A 22 14.05 18.55 25.86
C ALA A 22 13.20 17.32 25.59
N PHE A 23 11.95 17.35 26.05
CA PHE A 23 10.94 16.39 25.65
C PHE A 23 10.77 16.53 24.14
N ALA A 24 10.76 15.40 23.43
CA ALA A 24 10.39 15.38 22.02
C ALA A 24 9.01 16.06 21.89
N ALA A 25 8.95 17.09 21.07
CA ALA A 25 7.72 17.82 20.80
C ALA A 25 6.98 17.14 19.65
N ASP A 26 6.31 16.03 19.94
CA ASP A 26 5.49 15.33 18.96
C ASP A 26 4.26 16.18 18.63
N ARG A 27 4.18 16.68 17.40
CA ARG A 27 3.05 17.48 16.92
C ARG A 27 2.15 16.64 16.03
N THR A 28 0.85 16.60 16.33
CA THR A 28 -0.13 15.94 15.46
C THR A 28 -0.98 16.96 14.70
N GLU A 29 -1.09 16.78 13.39
CA GLU A 29 -1.92 17.60 12.51
C GLU A 29 -2.91 16.73 11.73
N ARG A 30 -4.18 17.10 11.72
CA ARG A 30 -5.17 16.45 10.86
C ARG A 30 -5.18 17.12 9.49
N VAL A 31 -5.05 16.34 8.43
CA VAL A 31 -5.00 16.83 7.05
C VAL A 31 -6.26 16.39 6.33
N THR A 32 -6.98 17.37 5.78
CA THR A 32 -8.07 17.13 4.84
C THR A 32 -7.50 17.18 3.43
N LEU A 33 -7.62 16.10 2.68
CA LEU A 33 -7.17 16.05 1.29
C LEU A 33 -8.19 16.78 0.41
N GLY A 34 -7.79 17.91 -0.17
CA GLY A 34 -8.58 18.67 -1.15
C GLY A 34 -8.38 18.14 -2.58
N GLU A 35 -8.97 18.78 -3.60
CA GLU A 35 -8.70 18.40 -4.99
C GLU A 35 -7.23 18.65 -5.37
N GLY A 36 -6.57 17.66 -5.99
CA GLY A 36 -5.16 17.75 -6.41
C GLY A 36 -4.15 17.48 -5.29
N THR A 37 -2.96 18.10 -5.40
CA THR A 37 -1.84 17.88 -4.48
C THR A 37 -1.99 18.73 -3.21
N THR A 38 -2.04 18.08 -2.05
CA THR A 38 -1.92 18.75 -0.75
C THR A 38 -0.44 18.91 -0.40
N THR A 39 0.00 20.14 -0.10
CA THR A 39 1.40 20.44 0.22
C THR A 39 1.50 21.02 1.63
N LEU A 40 2.33 20.42 2.47
CA LEU A 40 2.55 20.79 3.86
C LEU A 40 4.03 21.12 4.04
N LYS A 41 4.34 22.23 4.70
CA LYS A 41 5.71 22.65 5.02
C LYS A 41 5.90 22.63 6.52
N GLY A 42 7.08 22.24 6.97
CA GLY A 42 7.40 22.19 8.37
C GLY A 42 8.89 22.01 8.62
N HIS A 43 9.22 21.84 9.90
CA HIS A 43 10.55 21.47 10.33
C HIS A 43 10.50 20.55 11.53
N VAL A 44 11.58 19.78 11.71
CA VAL A 44 11.83 18.95 12.89
C VAL A 44 13.24 19.20 13.39
N THR A 45 13.42 19.14 14.71
CA THR A 45 14.72 19.30 15.37
C THR A 45 14.95 18.16 16.35
N GLY A 46 16.15 17.61 16.37
CA GLY A 46 16.51 16.57 17.34
C GLY A 46 15.55 15.37 17.28
N TYR A 47 14.91 15.06 18.42
CA TYR A 47 13.97 13.94 18.55
C TYR A 47 12.51 14.31 18.27
N ASP A 48 12.23 15.56 17.88
CA ASP A 48 10.88 15.99 17.55
C ASP A 48 10.38 15.25 16.30
N SER A 49 9.08 14.97 16.26
CA SER A 49 8.40 14.47 15.07
C SER A 49 7.11 15.23 14.79
N VAL A 50 6.65 15.16 13.54
CA VAL A 50 5.34 15.67 13.13
C VAL A 50 4.53 14.54 12.49
N GLN A 51 3.37 14.27 13.08
CA GLN A 51 2.43 13.24 12.66
C GLN A 51 1.25 13.86 11.92
N TYR A 52 1.11 13.55 10.63
CA TYR A 52 -0.02 13.98 9.81
C TYR A 52 -1.06 12.86 9.70
N SER A 53 -2.22 13.05 10.32
CA SER A 53 -3.35 12.14 10.21
C SER A 53 -4.14 12.40 8.93
N LEU A 54 -4.24 11.38 8.08
CA LEU A 54 -4.91 11.40 6.79
C LEU A 54 -6.13 10.48 6.82
N THR A 55 -7.28 10.98 6.40
CA THR A 55 -8.45 10.15 6.08
C THR A 55 -8.51 9.97 4.57
N ALA A 56 -8.45 8.73 4.10
CA ALA A 56 -8.51 8.38 2.69
C ALA A 56 -9.73 7.51 2.39
N GLN A 57 -10.27 7.64 1.17
CA GLN A 57 -11.38 6.80 0.72
C GLN A 57 -10.88 5.39 0.36
N PRO A 58 -11.71 4.35 0.55
CA PRO A 58 -11.34 2.99 0.18
C PRO A 58 -10.92 2.90 -1.30
N GLY A 59 -9.77 2.27 -1.56
CA GLY A 59 -9.22 2.09 -2.91
C GLY A 59 -8.50 3.30 -3.49
N GLN A 60 -8.50 4.45 -2.80
CA GLN A 60 -7.78 5.65 -3.21
C GLN A 60 -6.27 5.41 -3.19
N GLN A 61 -5.58 5.81 -4.27
CA GLN A 61 -4.12 5.76 -4.31
C GLN A 61 -3.57 7.05 -3.72
N LEU A 62 -2.75 6.94 -2.68
CA LEU A 62 -1.99 8.03 -2.08
C LEU A 62 -0.54 7.94 -2.55
N LEU A 63 0.03 9.07 -2.96
CA LEU A 63 1.43 9.22 -3.29
C LEU A 63 2.01 10.35 -2.45
N ILE A 64 2.79 9.95 -1.46
CA ILE A 64 3.34 10.81 -0.41
C ILE A 64 4.85 10.96 -0.68
N ARG A 65 5.33 12.20 -0.77
CA ARG A 65 6.74 12.50 -1.01
C ARG A 65 7.26 13.52 0.00
N LEU A 66 8.45 13.26 0.53
CA LEU A 66 9.15 14.19 1.41
C LEU A 66 10.38 14.76 0.70
N ALA A 67 10.36 16.07 0.46
CA ALA A 67 11.55 16.84 0.11
C ALA A 67 12.08 17.51 1.38
N THR A 68 13.38 17.40 1.64
CA THR A 68 13.96 17.84 2.91
C THR A 68 15.36 18.44 2.73
N SER A 69 15.74 19.35 3.62
CA SER A 69 17.08 19.94 3.67
C SER A 69 18.11 19.05 4.39
N ASN A 70 17.67 17.98 5.07
CA ASN A 70 18.55 17.07 5.81
C ASN A 70 18.39 15.63 5.30
N PRO A 71 19.46 14.96 4.83
CA PRO A 71 19.38 13.60 4.30
C PRO A 71 19.01 12.54 5.35
N SER A 72 19.07 12.87 6.64
CA SER A 72 18.63 12.00 7.74
C SER A 72 17.17 12.22 8.14
N ASN A 73 16.42 13.08 7.45
CA ASN A 73 14.99 13.28 7.68
C ASN A 73 14.18 12.34 6.78
N TYR A 74 13.34 11.52 7.43
CA TYR A 74 12.56 10.50 6.78
C TYR A 74 11.08 10.62 7.14
N LEU A 75 10.25 9.96 6.35
CA LEU A 75 8.85 9.74 6.65
C LEU A 75 8.58 8.25 6.85
N ASN A 76 7.66 7.91 7.76
CA ASN A 76 6.98 6.62 7.78
C ASN A 76 5.49 6.83 7.52
N VAL A 77 4.85 5.87 6.87
CA VAL A 77 3.39 5.83 6.74
C VAL A 77 2.89 4.62 7.49
N GLU A 78 2.02 4.85 8.46
CA GLU A 78 1.46 3.84 9.33
C GLU A 78 -0.06 3.82 9.20
N ARG A 79 -0.65 2.64 9.37
CA ARG A 79 -2.11 2.52 9.51
C ARG A 79 -2.45 2.73 10.98
N SER A 80 -3.41 3.61 11.25
CA SER A 80 -3.84 3.89 12.62
C SER A 80 -4.24 2.59 13.34
N GLY A 81 -3.68 2.36 14.52
CA GLY A 81 -3.89 1.15 15.32
C GLY A 81 -3.04 -0.06 14.93
N MET A 82 -2.13 0.06 13.95
CA MET A 82 -1.15 -0.98 13.60
C MET A 82 0.26 -0.53 14.00
N ALA A 83 1.08 -1.46 14.49
CA ALA A 83 2.45 -1.17 14.91
C ALA A 83 3.46 -1.13 13.73
N GLU A 84 3.08 -1.68 12.58
CA GLU A 84 3.97 -1.78 11.42
C GLU A 84 3.64 -0.69 10.39
N ALA A 85 4.70 0.01 9.95
CA ALA A 85 4.60 0.98 8.88
C ALA A 85 4.34 0.28 7.54
N VAL A 86 3.29 0.72 6.84
CA VAL A 86 2.99 0.27 5.47
C VAL A 86 3.99 0.81 4.45
N CYS A 87 4.73 1.86 4.81
CA CYS A 87 5.86 2.36 4.03
C CYS A 87 6.90 3.03 4.92
N GLN A 88 8.18 2.80 4.61
CA GLN A 88 9.31 3.38 5.31
C GLN A 88 10.18 4.17 4.33
N GLY A 89 10.21 5.50 4.48
CA GLY A 89 10.92 6.42 3.60
C GLY A 89 12.42 6.18 3.56
N ALA A 90 13.00 5.67 4.65
CA ALA A 90 14.41 5.27 4.70
C ALA A 90 14.76 4.13 3.72
N LEU A 91 13.79 3.28 3.37
CA LEU A 91 13.98 2.18 2.42
C LEU A 91 13.57 2.57 0.99
N THR A 92 12.61 3.50 0.85
CA THR A 92 12.01 3.86 -0.45
C THR A 92 12.50 5.19 -1.02
N GLY A 93 13.44 5.86 -0.36
CA GLY A 93 13.92 7.17 -0.78
C GLY A 93 12.87 8.28 -0.59
N ASN A 94 12.16 8.26 0.55
CA ASN A 94 11.18 9.28 0.94
C ASN A 94 10.00 9.45 -0.03
N THR A 95 9.69 8.41 -0.81
CA THR A 95 8.48 8.31 -1.63
C THR A 95 7.69 7.09 -1.22
N CYS A 96 6.42 7.28 -0.88
CA CYS A 96 5.52 6.23 -0.43
C CYS A 96 4.25 6.21 -1.27
N SER A 97 3.93 5.05 -1.84
CA SER A 97 2.72 4.82 -2.61
C SER A 97 1.84 3.84 -1.84
N VAL A 98 0.70 4.30 -1.35
CA VAL A 98 -0.20 3.52 -0.49
C VAL A 98 -1.57 3.46 -1.14
N ARG A 99 -2.13 2.26 -1.26
CA ARG A 99 -3.53 2.07 -1.63
C ARG A 99 -4.35 2.00 -0.36
N ALA A 100 -5.25 2.96 -0.18
CA ALA A 100 -6.07 3.05 1.01
C ALA A 100 -7.01 1.84 1.15
N GLU A 101 -6.96 1.20 2.31
CA GLU A 101 -7.87 0.11 2.67
C GLU A 101 -9.24 0.65 3.10
N THR A 102 -10.24 -0.24 3.19
CA THR A 102 -11.57 0.18 3.65
C THR A 102 -11.52 0.58 5.13
N ALA A 103 -12.00 1.79 5.44
CA ALA A 103 -12.07 2.33 6.80
C ALA A 103 -10.72 2.38 7.56
N ALA A 104 -9.65 2.78 6.86
CA ALA A 104 -8.34 2.98 7.45
C ALA A 104 -7.96 4.47 7.46
N ASP A 105 -7.62 4.99 8.64
CA ASP A 105 -6.89 6.24 8.78
C ASP A 105 -5.38 5.95 8.72
N TYR A 106 -4.63 6.86 8.11
CA TYR A 106 -3.18 6.76 7.99
C TYR A 106 -2.49 7.88 8.76
N VAL A 107 -1.34 7.58 9.35
CA VAL A 107 -0.46 8.56 9.98
C VAL A 107 0.82 8.63 9.18
N VAL A 108 1.19 9.83 8.74
CA VAL A 108 2.51 10.10 8.17
C VAL A 108 3.37 10.73 9.25
N ASP A 109 4.35 9.99 9.76
CA ASP A 109 5.29 10.48 10.77
C ASP A 109 6.57 10.97 10.09
N VAL A 110 6.90 12.25 10.27
CA VAL A 110 8.10 12.89 9.73
C VAL A 110 9.08 13.14 10.87
N PHE A 111 10.28 12.59 10.78
CA PHE A 111 11.25 12.57 11.89
C PHE A 111 12.70 12.57 11.38
N LEU A 112 13.64 12.83 12.29
CA LEU A 112 15.08 12.63 12.05
C LEU A 112 15.54 11.26 12.54
N MET A 113 16.33 10.56 11.73
CA MET A 113 16.98 9.34 12.18
C MET A 113 17.90 9.59 13.37
N ARG A 114 18.04 8.55 14.22
CA ARG A 114 18.65 8.64 15.56
C ARG A 114 20.05 9.26 15.58
N ASN A 115 20.84 9.06 14.53
CA ASN A 115 22.17 9.65 14.39
C ASN A 115 22.12 11.19 14.32
N ALA A 116 21.23 11.76 13.52
CA ALA A 116 21.04 13.20 13.38
C ALA A 116 20.28 13.80 14.57
N ALA A 117 19.24 13.10 15.03
CA ALA A 117 18.44 13.50 16.19
C ALA A 117 19.30 13.72 17.45
N ARG A 118 20.22 12.79 17.73
CA ARG A 118 21.17 12.90 18.86
C ARG A 118 22.09 14.12 18.80
N ARG A 119 22.38 14.62 17.60
CA ARG A 119 23.22 15.80 17.38
C ARG A 119 22.41 17.10 17.44
N GLY A 120 21.10 17.03 17.66
CA GLY A 120 20.22 18.20 17.65
C GLY A 120 20.14 18.86 16.27
N GLU A 121 20.33 18.08 15.20
CA GLU A 121 20.18 18.62 13.85
C GLU A 121 18.74 19.05 13.56
N GLN A 122 18.59 19.89 12.55
CA GLN A 122 17.31 20.37 12.06
C GLN A 122 17.10 19.93 10.61
N ALA A 123 15.83 19.76 10.23
CA ALA A 123 15.40 19.55 8.86
C ALA A 123 14.21 20.43 8.55
N GLU A 124 14.34 21.29 7.53
CA GLU A 124 13.21 21.95 6.88
C GLU A 124 12.69 21.04 5.77
N TYR A 125 11.38 20.86 5.69
CA TYR A 125 10.80 19.92 4.73
C TYR A 125 9.51 20.41 4.07
N THR A 126 9.23 19.80 2.93
CA THR A 126 7.95 19.87 2.23
C THR A 126 7.43 18.45 2.02
N LEU A 127 6.26 18.17 2.57
CA LEU A 127 5.51 16.95 2.38
C LEU A 127 4.43 17.20 1.32
N SER A 128 4.49 16.48 0.19
CA SER A 128 3.44 16.51 -0.82
C SER A 128 2.65 15.22 -0.81
N ILE A 129 1.33 15.37 -0.84
CA ILE A 129 0.37 14.27 -0.85
C ILE A 129 -0.50 14.43 -2.09
N GLU A 130 -0.20 13.62 -3.09
CA GLU A 130 -1.05 13.42 -4.25
C GLU A 130 -2.01 12.29 -3.94
N HIS A 131 -3.26 12.43 -4.38
CA HIS A 131 -4.19 11.33 -4.38
C HIS A 131 -4.88 11.24 -5.73
N GLY A 132 -5.04 10.01 -6.22
CA GLY A 132 -5.93 9.78 -7.34
C GLY A 132 -7.37 10.00 -6.92
N SER A 133 -8.27 10.23 -7.89
CA SER A 133 -9.67 9.88 -7.65
C SER A 133 -9.71 8.45 -7.13
N ALA A 134 -10.57 8.16 -6.16
CA ALA A 134 -10.80 6.79 -5.73
C ALA A 134 -11.33 6.02 -6.95
N GLN A 135 -10.43 5.44 -7.76
CA GLN A 135 -10.82 4.45 -8.73
C GLN A 135 -11.31 3.30 -7.86
N PRO A 136 -12.59 2.90 -8.00
CA PRO A 136 -13.04 1.68 -7.38
C PRO A 136 -12.03 0.62 -7.81
N GLY A 137 -11.44 -0.10 -6.85
CA GLY A 137 -10.86 -1.40 -7.19
C GLY A 137 -11.88 -2.17 -8.03
N PRO A 138 -11.47 -3.12 -8.89
CA PRO A 138 -12.42 -3.88 -9.71
C PRO A 138 -13.58 -4.29 -8.81
N SER A 139 -14.77 -3.78 -9.13
CA SER A 139 -15.94 -4.02 -8.29
C SER A 139 -16.07 -5.53 -8.10
N ALA A 140 -16.69 -5.98 -7.01
CA ALA A 140 -16.93 -7.41 -6.83
C ALA A 140 -17.59 -8.04 -8.08
N GLY A 141 -18.36 -7.26 -8.86
CA GLY A 141 -18.84 -7.62 -10.19
C GLY A 141 -17.73 -7.77 -11.24
N ALA A 142 -16.89 -6.76 -11.45
CA ALA A 142 -15.79 -6.83 -12.42
C ALA A 142 -14.77 -7.93 -12.13
N ALA A 143 -14.46 -8.18 -10.84
CA ALA A 143 -13.58 -9.27 -10.43
C ALA A 143 -14.24 -10.65 -10.71
N ARG A 144 -15.55 -10.79 -10.45
CA ARG A 144 -16.31 -11.99 -10.80
C ARG A 144 -16.41 -12.20 -12.31
N ASP A 145 -16.57 -11.13 -13.09
CA ASP A 145 -16.62 -11.19 -14.54
C ASP A 145 -15.27 -11.60 -15.14
N ALA A 146 -14.17 -11.10 -14.59
CA ALA A 146 -12.83 -11.52 -14.99
C ALA A 146 -12.57 -13.00 -14.67
N ALA A 147 -12.90 -13.43 -13.44
CA ALA A 147 -12.78 -14.82 -13.03
C ALA A 147 -13.67 -15.77 -13.87
N ALA A 148 -14.89 -15.34 -14.22
CA ALA A 148 -15.80 -16.09 -15.07
C ALA A 148 -15.27 -16.26 -16.50
N LYS A 149 -14.63 -15.21 -17.06
CA LYS A 149 -13.96 -15.27 -18.37
C LYS A 149 -12.76 -16.20 -18.36
N GLU A 150 -11.96 -16.16 -17.31
CA GLU A 150 -10.79 -17.03 -17.16
C GLU A 150 -11.20 -18.51 -17.02
N ALA A 151 -12.21 -18.79 -16.19
CA ALA A 151 -12.78 -20.13 -16.04
C ALA A 151 -13.41 -20.66 -17.34
N ALA A 152 -14.11 -19.81 -18.10
CA ALA A 152 -14.62 -20.16 -19.42
C ALA A 152 -13.49 -20.47 -20.43
N ALA A 153 -12.41 -19.68 -20.43
CA ALA A 153 -11.25 -19.94 -21.29
C ALA A 153 -10.55 -21.26 -20.94
N ALA A 154 -10.41 -21.57 -19.65
CA ALA A 154 -9.88 -22.85 -19.18
C ALA A 154 -10.75 -24.03 -19.62
N ALA A 155 -12.08 -23.92 -19.51
CA ALA A 155 -13.02 -24.94 -19.98
C ALA A 155 -12.92 -25.17 -21.50
N VAL A 156 -12.80 -24.10 -22.29
CA VAL A 156 -12.60 -24.21 -23.75
C VAL A 156 -11.29 -24.92 -24.07
N ALA A 157 -10.20 -24.58 -23.38
CA ALA A 157 -8.90 -25.22 -23.58
C ALA A 157 -8.94 -26.72 -23.22
N ALA A 158 -9.57 -27.07 -22.09
CA ALA A 158 -9.73 -28.47 -21.66
C ALA A 158 -10.55 -29.28 -22.67
N CYS A 159 -11.67 -28.72 -23.14
CA CYS A 159 -12.53 -29.35 -24.14
C CYS A 159 -11.85 -29.56 -25.49
N LYS A 160 -11.05 -28.59 -25.95
CA LYS A 160 -10.23 -28.75 -27.16
C LYS A 160 -9.24 -29.91 -27.01
N SER A 161 -8.53 -29.98 -25.89
CA SER A 161 -7.57 -31.05 -25.59
C SER A 161 -8.24 -32.42 -25.49
N ALA A 162 -9.42 -32.50 -24.86
CA ALA A 162 -10.16 -33.75 -24.73
C ALA A 162 -10.66 -34.28 -26.08
N LEU A 163 -11.20 -33.40 -26.94
CA LEU A 163 -11.60 -33.81 -28.30
C LEU A 163 -10.39 -34.21 -29.15
N ALA A 164 -9.27 -33.49 -29.03
CA ALA A 164 -8.03 -33.83 -29.71
C ALA A 164 -7.55 -35.24 -29.35
N LEU A 165 -7.53 -35.56 -28.05
CA LEU A 165 -7.16 -36.88 -27.54
C LEU A 165 -8.11 -37.97 -28.06
N LYS A 166 -9.43 -37.72 -28.01
CA LYS A 166 -10.46 -38.66 -28.48
C LYS A 166 -10.37 -38.97 -29.98
N SER A 167 -9.97 -37.98 -30.79
CA SER A 167 -9.96 -38.07 -32.25
C SER A 167 -8.57 -38.33 -32.85
N GLY A 168 -7.52 -38.36 -32.03
CA GLY A 168 -6.14 -38.57 -32.48
C GLY A 168 -5.58 -37.42 -33.32
N VAL A 169 -6.17 -36.23 -33.22
CA VAL A 169 -5.72 -35.01 -33.94
C VAL A 169 -5.01 -34.06 -32.98
N ASN A 170 -4.27 -33.10 -33.53
CA ASN A 170 -3.72 -32.02 -32.71
C ASN A 170 -4.83 -31.03 -32.29
N ALA A 171 -4.83 -30.58 -31.03
CA ALA A 171 -5.81 -29.65 -30.47
C ALA A 171 -5.88 -28.28 -31.18
N VAL A 172 -4.84 -27.91 -31.93
CA VAL A 172 -4.84 -26.72 -32.80
C VAL A 172 -5.91 -26.82 -33.89
N PHE A 173 -6.23 -28.03 -34.38
CA PHE A 173 -7.26 -28.25 -35.40
C PHE A 173 -8.68 -28.34 -34.84
N VAL A 174 -8.83 -28.29 -33.51
CA VAL A 174 -10.13 -28.22 -32.85
C VAL A 174 -10.53 -26.76 -32.69
N LEU A 175 -11.54 -26.33 -33.45
CA LEU A 175 -11.97 -24.95 -33.50
C LEU A 175 -13.08 -24.71 -32.47
N PRO A 176 -12.92 -23.80 -31.51
CA PRO A 176 -14.01 -23.42 -30.62
C PRO A 176 -15.02 -22.55 -31.39
N LEU A 177 -16.30 -22.93 -31.34
CA LEU A 177 -17.39 -22.19 -31.96
C LEU A 177 -18.03 -21.23 -30.96
N SER A 178 -18.42 -21.75 -29.80
CA SER A 178 -19.05 -20.99 -28.73
C SER A 178 -18.91 -21.72 -27.40
N HIS A 179 -19.20 -21.02 -26.32
CA HIS A 179 -19.33 -21.61 -24.99
C HIS A 179 -20.46 -20.91 -24.24
N VAL A 180 -21.11 -21.64 -23.34
CA VAL A 180 -22.14 -21.11 -22.46
C VAL A 180 -21.94 -21.68 -21.05
N ALA A 181 -22.26 -20.89 -20.03
CA ALA A 181 -22.35 -21.39 -18.67
C ALA A 181 -23.58 -22.29 -18.56
N ALA A 182 -23.40 -23.48 -17.97
CA ALA A 182 -24.46 -24.44 -17.71
C ALA A 182 -24.54 -24.75 -16.22
N ALA A 183 -25.62 -25.41 -15.79
CA ALA A 183 -25.80 -25.79 -14.39
C ALA A 183 -24.66 -26.73 -13.95
N GLY A 184 -23.72 -26.19 -13.18
CA GLY A 184 -22.56 -26.92 -12.69
C GLY A 184 -21.34 -26.92 -13.62
N GLY A 185 -21.21 -25.98 -14.57
CA GLY A 185 -19.97 -25.80 -15.32
C GLY A 185 -20.15 -25.12 -16.68
N TYR A 186 -19.52 -25.64 -17.73
CA TYR A 186 -19.55 -25.04 -19.06
C TYR A 186 -19.93 -26.05 -20.14
N GLU A 187 -20.73 -25.60 -21.09
CA GLU A 187 -20.93 -26.28 -22.37
C GLU A 187 -20.09 -25.57 -23.44
N VAL A 188 -19.23 -26.32 -24.11
CA VAL A 188 -18.32 -25.83 -25.15
C VAL A 188 -18.65 -26.51 -26.45
N PHE A 189 -19.02 -25.71 -27.46
CA PHE A 189 -19.27 -26.16 -28.81
C PHE A 189 -17.99 -26.06 -29.63
N LEU A 190 -17.59 -27.16 -30.24
CA LEU A 190 -16.36 -27.29 -31.01
C LEU A 190 -16.67 -27.76 -32.44
N SER A 191 -15.76 -27.48 -33.36
CA SER A 191 -15.74 -28.03 -34.71
C SER A 191 -14.43 -28.75 -34.95
N LEU A 192 -14.52 -29.94 -35.55
CA LEU A 192 -13.38 -30.70 -36.01
C LEU A 192 -13.73 -31.35 -37.36
N LYS A 193 -12.95 -31.02 -38.40
CA LYS A 193 -13.14 -31.54 -39.76
C LYS A 193 -14.57 -31.35 -40.29
N GLY A 194 -15.23 -30.25 -39.90
CA GLY A 194 -16.61 -29.94 -40.30
C GLY A 194 -17.70 -30.61 -39.45
N ALA A 195 -17.36 -31.55 -38.55
CA ALA A 195 -18.29 -32.12 -37.59
C ALA A 195 -18.38 -31.23 -36.33
N GLN A 196 -19.59 -31.07 -35.79
CA GLN A 196 -19.82 -30.33 -34.55
C GLN A 196 -19.74 -31.26 -33.35
N TRP A 197 -19.23 -30.74 -32.24
CA TRP A 197 -19.06 -31.48 -31.00
C TRP A 197 -19.53 -30.64 -29.83
N LEU A 198 -20.18 -31.29 -28.87
CA LEU A 198 -20.47 -30.74 -27.57
C LEU A 198 -19.51 -31.35 -26.54
N CYS A 199 -18.81 -30.49 -25.83
CA CYS A 199 -18.04 -30.84 -24.65
C CYS A 199 -18.64 -30.17 -23.42
N THR A 200 -18.69 -30.87 -22.28
CA THR A 200 -19.17 -30.33 -21.01
C THR A 200 -18.08 -30.41 -19.96
N THR A 201 -17.96 -29.40 -19.12
CA THR A 201 -17.03 -29.36 -17.98
C THR A 201 -17.75 -29.12 -16.66
N ASP A 202 -17.08 -29.41 -15.55
CA ASP A 202 -17.44 -28.90 -14.23
C ASP A 202 -17.00 -27.41 -14.08
N PRO A 203 -17.25 -26.72 -12.94
CA PRO A 203 -16.86 -25.33 -12.76
C PRO A 203 -15.35 -25.12 -12.61
N ARG A 204 -14.59 -26.20 -12.42
CA ARG A 204 -13.12 -26.20 -12.32
C ARG A 204 -12.47 -26.47 -13.69
N GLY A 205 -13.26 -26.66 -14.75
CA GLY A 205 -12.79 -26.94 -16.10
C GLY A 205 -12.46 -28.41 -16.38
N ASN A 206 -12.82 -29.34 -15.48
CA ASN A 206 -12.64 -30.77 -15.71
C ASN A 206 -13.69 -31.26 -16.70
N VAL A 207 -13.26 -31.97 -17.75
CA VAL A 207 -14.15 -32.47 -18.81
C VAL A 207 -14.97 -33.66 -18.33
N ASN A 208 -16.29 -33.53 -18.38
CA ASN A 208 -17.24 -34.59 -17.99
C ASN A 208 -17.69 -35.42 -19.20
N ARG A 209 -17.85 -34.80 -20.37
CA ARG A 209 -18.37 -35.45 -21.58
C ARG A 209 -17.86 -34.76 -22.83
N VAL A 210 -17.59 -35.53 -23.88
CA VAL A 210 -17.32 -35.05 -25.25
C VAL A 210 -18.07 -35.93 -26.24
N GLU A 211 -19.04 -35.36 -26.96
CA GLU A 211 -19.90 -36.08 -27.92
C GLU A 211 -20.06 -35.30 -29.22
N GLN A 212 -20.22 -36.03 -30.32
CA GLN A 212 -20.49 -35.42 -31.62
C GLN A 212 -21.98 -35.08 -31.69
N ARG A 213 -22.32 -33.91 -32.24
CA ARG A 213 -23.70 -33.48 -32.52
C ARG A 213 -24.02 -33.60 -34.00
#